data_AF-A0A4R4ICE6-F1
#
_entry.id   AF-A0A4R4ICE6-F1
#
_cell.length_a   1.000
_cell.length_b   1.000
_cell.length_c   1.000
_cell.angle_alpha   90.00
_cell.angle_beta   90.00
_cell.angle_gamma   90.00
#
_symmetry.space_group_name_H-M   'P 1'
#
loop_
_entity.id
_entity.type
_entity.pdbx_description
1 polymer ?
#
loop_
_entity_poly.entity_id
_entity_poly.type
_entity_poly.pdbx_seq_one_letter_code
_entity_poly.pdbx_strand_id
1 'polypeptide(L)'
;MEPSAGVQVYHWVVWLAGVGIFAAVTLAVIVAIVRARRRPAELHSAAERLQREAALQPEADARLRALSQLKERGQIGEAEYEKRRAELLKG
;
A
#
# COMPACT_ATOMS: atom_id res chain seq x y z
N MET A 1 -50.11 -24.74 -11.37
CA MET A 1 -50.18 -23.72 -10.30
C MET A 1 -49.29 -22.58 -10.74
N GLU A 2 -49.86 -21.55 -11.37
CA GLU A 2 -49.10 -20.34 -11.67
C GLU A 2 -48.77 -19.64 -10.34
N PRO A 3 -47.52 -19.20 -10.13
CA PRO A 3 -47.19 -18.41 -8.96
C PRO A 3 -48.06 -17.15 -8.98
N SER A 4 -48.89 -16.96 -7.96
CA SER A 4 -49.70 -15.77 -7.84
C SER A 4 -48.79 -14.54 -7.85
N ALA A 5 -49.20 -13.48 -8.55
CA ALA A 5 -48.39 -12.27 -8.77
C ALA A 5 -47.76 -11.71 -7.47
N GLY A 6 -48.38 -11.94 -6.31
CA GLY A 6 -47.84 -11.58 -5.00
C GLY A 6 -46.49 -12.23 -4.64
N VAL A 7 -46.26 -13.49 -5.03
CA VAL A 7 -44.98 -14.20 -4.74
C VAL A 7 -43.84 -13.63 -5.60
N GLN A 8 -44.12 -13.29 -6.85
CA GLN A 8 -43.13 -12.69 -7.75
C GLN A 8 -42.74 -11.27 -7.28
N VAL A 9 -43.72 -10.47 -6.86
CA VAL A 9 -43.46 -9.13 -6.29
C VAL A 9 -42.65 -9.25 -5.00
N TYR A 10 -43.00 -10.21 -4.12
CA TYR A 10 -42.25 -10.44 -2.88
C TYR A 10 -40.80 -10.82 -3.13
N HIS A 11 -40.50 -11.70 -4.09
CA HIS A 11 -39.13 -12.05 -4.46
C HIS A 11 -38.32 -10.84 -4.93
N TRP A 12 -38.91 -9.98 -5.76
CA TRP A 12 -38.26 -8.74 -6.20
C TRP A 12 -37.97 -7.78 -5.05
N VAL A 13 -38.91 -7.64 -4.11
CA VAL A 13 -38.73 -6.80 -2.92
C VAL A 13 -37.60 -7.32 -2.04
N VAL A 14 -37.57 -8.63 -1.76
CA VAL A 14 -36.52 -9.25 -0.93
C VAL A 14 -35.15 -9.11 -1.61
N TRP A 15 -35.09 -9.32 -2.93
CA TRP A 15 -33.85 -9.16 -3.68
C TRP A 15 -33.32 -7.71 -3.63
N LEU A 16 -34.19 -6.72 -3.89
CA LEU A 16 -33.82 -5.31 -3.81
C LEU A 16 -33.42 -4.89 -2.40
N ALA A 17 -34.11 -5.39 -1.37
CA ALA A 17 -33.75 -5.15 0.02
C ALA A 17 -32.35 -5.71 0.35
N GLY A 18 -32.06 -6.94 -0.08
CA GLY A 18 -30.74 -7.56 0.10
C GLY A 18 -29.62 -6.78 -0.59
N VAL A 19 -29.82 -6.43 -1.87
CA VAL A 19 -28.86 -5.63 -2.65
C VAL A 19 -28.67 -4.25 -2.05
N GLY A 20 -29.76 -3.61 -1.60
CA GLY A 20 -29.73 -2.30 -0.95
C GLY A 20 -28.95 -2.30 0.35
N ILE A 21 -29.19 -3.29 1.23
CA ILE A 21 -28.44 -3.44 2.49
C ILE A 21 -26.95 -3.69 2.19
N PHE A 22 -26.64 -4.58 1.25
CA PHE A 22 -25.25 -4.87 0.88
C PHE A 22 -24.52 -3.64 0.33
N ALA A 23 -25.17 -2.89 -0.55
CA ALA A 23 -24.64 -1.64 -1.09
C ALA A 23 -24.44 -0.58 0.02
N ALA A 24 -25.40 -0.46 0.94
CA ALA A 24 -25.30 0.47 2.06
C ALA A 24 -24.14 0.13 3.00
N VAL A 25 -23.95 -1.15 3.35
CA VAL A 25 -22.81 -1.60 4.16
C VAL A 25 -21.49 -1.32 3.45
N THR A 26 -21.40 -1.64 2.16
CA THR A 26 -20.19 -1.38 1.35
C THR A 26 -19.87 0.11 1.33
N LEU A 27 -20.86 0.95 1.07
CA LEU A 27 -20.69 2.41 1.06
C LEU A 27 -20.30 2.94 2.45
N ALA A 28 -20.89 2.41 3.53
CA ALA A 28 -20.55 2.78 4.89
C ALA A 28 -19.09 2.44 5.24
N VAL A 29 -18.59 1.27 4.80
CA VAL A 29 -17.18 0.89 4.97
C VAL A 29 -16.27 1.83 4.18
N ILE A 30 -16.59 2.12 2.92
CA ILE A 30 -15.81 3.07 2.10
C ILE A 30 -15.79 4.44 2.76
N VAL A 31 -16.94 4.96 3.20
CA VAL A 31 -17.04 6.25 3.90
C VAL A 31 -16.27 6.23 5.21
N ALA A 32 -16.31 5.14 5.97
CA ALA A 32 -15.53 4.98 7.20
C ALA A 32 -14.02 5.00 6.92
N ILE A 33 -13.54 4.31 5.89
CA ILE A 33 -12.14 4.33 5.46
C ILE A 33 -11.72 5.73 5.01
N VAL A 34 -12.52 6.38 4.16
CA VAL A 34 -12.24 7.75 3.68
C VAL A 34 -12.26 8.74 4.84
N ARG A 35 -13.20 8.60 5.78
CA ARG A 35 -13.29 9.44 6.97
C ARG A 35 -12.14 9.18 7.94
N ALA A 36 -11.65 7.94 8.07
CA ALA A 36 -10.46 7.60 8.84
C ALA A 36 -9.19 8.17 8.20
N ARG A 37 -9.08 8.19 6.86
CA ARG A 37 -8.01 8.88 6.15
C ARG A 37 -8.07 10.41 6.31
N ARG A 38 -9.28 10.98 6.40
CA ARG A 38 -9.50 12.42 6.58
C ARG A 38 -9.43 12.89 8.03
N ARG A 39 -9.55 12.00 9.02
CA ARG A 39 -9.30 12.29 10.44
C ARG A 39 -7.85 11.97 10.74
N PRO A 40 -6.94 12.96 10.83
CA PRO A 40 -5.55 12.72 11.16
C PRO A 40 -5.46 12.39 12.65
N ALA A 41 -5.75 11.14 13.01
CA ALA A 41 -5.34 10.60 14.29
C ALA A 41 -3.85 10.25 14.16
N GLU A 42 -2.97 11.15 14.60
CA GLU A 42 -1.57 10.90 15.01
C GLU A 42 -0.57 10.37 13.95
N LEU A 43 -1.02 9.98 12.76
CA LEU A 43 -0.20 9.33 11.72
C LEU A 43 0.78 10.25 10.97
N HIS A 44 0.73 11.58 11.17
CA HIS A 44 1.71 12.47 10.53
C HIS A 44 3.15 12.10 10.93
N SER A 45 3.40 11.74 12.20
CA SER A 45 4.78 11.38 12.62
C SER A 45 5.23 10.01 12.10
N ALA A 46 4.32 9.05 11.92
CA ALA A 46 4.64 7.71 11.43
C ALA A 46 4.79 7.67 9.91
N ALA A 47 3.91 8.36 9.17
CA ALA A 47 3.99 8.47 7.71
C ALA A 47 5.16 9.35 7.27
N GLU A 48 5.51 10.39 8.03
CA GLU A 48 6.67 11.23 7.73
C GLU A 48 7.99 10.53 8.09
N ARG A 49 8.02 9.69 9.14
CA ARG A 49 9.13 8.76 9.39
C ARG A 49 9.26 7.74 8.26
N LEU A 50 8.16 7.13 7.83
CA LEU A 50 8.15 6.16 6.74
C LEU A 50 8.56 6.81 5.41
N GLN A 51 8.15 8.05 5.13
CA GLN A 51 8.60 8.78 3.94
C GLN A 51 10.06 9.18 4.02
N ARG A 52 10.58 9.57 5.19
CA ARG A 52 12.02 9.80 5.36
C ARG A 52 12.82 8.51 5.18
N GLU A 53 12.37 7.41 5.76
CA GLU A 53 13.01 6.10 5.64
C GLU A 53 12.95 5.58 4.19
N ALA A 54 11.82 5.75 3.52
CA ALA A 54 11.64 5.45 2.10
C ALA A 54 12.36 6.43 1.15
N ALA A 55 12.77 7.62 1.62
CA ALA A 55 13.62 8.54 0.88
C ALA A 55 15.11 8.27 1.10
N LEU A 56 15.51 7.72 2.25
CA LEU A 56 16.87 7.24 2.51
C LEU A 56 17.19 5.96 1.71
N GLN A 57 16.22 5.06 1.55
CA GLN A 57 16.39 3.80 0.80
C GLN A 57 16.86 3.99 -0.66
N PRO A 58 16.25 4.86 -1.48
CA PRO A 58 16.69 5.10 -2.85
C PRO A 58 18.05 5.80 -2.93
N GLU A 59 18.47 6.52 -1.89
CA GLU A 59 19.81 7.12 -1.82
C GLU A 59 20.88 6.05 -1.51
N ALA A 60 20.59 5.11 -0.62
CA ALA A 60 21.45 3.95 -0.36
C ALA A 60 21.60 3.08 -1.63
N ASP A 61 20.51 2.82 -2.35
CA ASP A 61 20.53 2.09 -3.62
C ASP A 61 21.30 2.84 -4.73
N ALA A 62 21.23 4.17 -4.76
CA ALA A 62 22.03 4.97 -5.68
C ALA A 62 23.53 4.88 -5.37
N ARG A 63 23.93 4.91 -4.09
CA ARG A 63 25.32 4.77 -3.66
C ARG A 63 25.87 3.36 -3.92
N LEU A 64 25.06 2.32 -3.73
CA LEU A 64 25.43 0.93 -4.06
C LEU A 64 25.65 0.75 -5.57
N ARG A 65 24.80 1.36 -6.41
CA ARG A 65 24.98 1.36 -7.88
C ARG A 65 26.22 2.13 -8.33
N ALA A 66 26.54 3.25 -7.69
CA ALA A 66 27.77 3.97 -7.97
C ALA A 66 29.01 3.11 -7.63
N LEU A 67 28.96 2.37 -6.52
CA LEU A 67 30.03 1.46 -6.10
C LEU A 67 30.21 0.29 -7.08
N SER A 68 29.12 -0.30 -7.58
CA SER A 68 29.21 -1.37 -8.59
C SER A 68 29.78 -0.88 -9.92
N GLN A 69 29.44 0.34 -10.35
CA GLN A 69 30.03 0.94 -11.55
C GLN A 69 31.54 1.20 -11.42
N LEU A 70 32.02 1.57 -10.23
CA LEU A 70 33.46 1.76 -9.98
C LEU A 70 34.21 0.43 -10.04
N LYS A 71 33.60 -0.66 -9.56
CA LYS A 71 34.12 -2.03 -9.69
C LYS A 71 34.19 -2.46 -11.15
N GLU A 72 33.12 -2.26 -11.91
CA GLU A 72 33.06 -2.61 -13.34
C GLU A 72 34.09 -1.85 -14.18
N ARG A 73 34.39 -0.60 -13.80
CA ARG A 73 35.45 0.21 -14.42
C ARG A 73 36.87 -0.18 -13.96
N GLY A 74 37.01 -1.19 -13.10
CA GLY A 74 38.30 -1.64 -12.56
C GLY A 74 38.98 -0.63 -11.64
N GLN A 75 38.26 0.38 -11.14
CA GLN A 75 38.82 1.44 -10.29
C GLN A 75 38.93 1.02 -8.82
N ILE A 76 38.18 -0.01 -8.42
CA ILE A 76 38.25 -0.62 -7.09
C ILE A 76 38.34 -2.15 -7.22
N GLY A 77 39.15 -2.77 -6.37
CA GLY A 77 39.27 -4.23 -6.30
C GLY A 77 38.11 -4.89 -5.55
N GLU A 78 37.93 -6.19 -5.75
CA GLU A 78 36.86 -7.00 -5.15
C GLU A 78 36.79 -6.87 -3.61
N ALA A 79 37.95 -6.93 -2.94
CA ALA A 79 38.05 -6.83 -1.49
C ALA A 79 37.63 -5.45 -0.96
N GLU A 80 37.89 -4.40 -1.74
CA GLU A 80 37.53 -3.03 -1.36
C GLU A 80 36.07 -2.71 -1.68
N TYR A 81 35.53 -3.31 -2.74
CA TYR A 81 34.10 -3.30 -3.04
C TYR A 81 33.28 -3.95 -1.92
N GLU A 82 33.64 -5.17 -1.49
CA GLU A 82 32.91 -5.88 -0.44
C GLU A 82 32.96 -5.15 0.91
N LYS A 83 34.11 -4.54 1.25
CA LYS A 83 34.23 -3.72 2.46
C LYS A 83 33.31 -2.50 2.43
N ARG A 84 33.32 -1.72 1.35
CA ARG A 84 32.47 -0.52 1.21
C ARG A 84 30.99 -0.86 1.10
N ARG A 85 30.66 -1.99 0.48
CA ARG A 85 29.29 -2.51 0.42
C ARG A 85 28.77 -2.90 1.81
N ALA A 86 29.60 -3.56 2.62
CA ALA A 86 29.24 -3.92 4.00
C ALA A 86 29.08 -2.68 4.90
N GLU A 87 29.87 -1.64 4.68
CA GLU A 87 29.71 -0.35 5.37
C GLU A 87 28.40 0.36 4.98
N LEU A 88 28.04 0.34 3.69
CA LEU A 88 26.79 0.92 3.18
C LEU A 88 25.52 0.17 3.62
N LEU A 89 25.61 -1.13 3.89
CA LEU A 89 24.47 -1.94 4.36
C LEU A 89 24.32 -1.96 5.90
N LYS A 90 25.31 -1.47 6.64
CA LYS A 90 25.31 -1.40 8.12
C LYS A 90 24.87 -0.04 8.67
N GLY A 91 24.89 1.01 7.86
CA GLY A 91 24.42 2.36 8.20
C GLY A 91 22.96 2.55 7.86
#